data_AF-A0A3S1ABR2-F1
#
_entry.id   AF-A0A3S1ABR2-F1
#
_cell.length_a   1.000
_cell.length_b   1.000
_cell.length_c   1.000
_cell.angle_alpha   90.00
_cell.angle_beta   90.00
_cell.angle_gamma   90.00
#
_symmetry.space_group_name_H-M   'P 1'
#
loop_
_entity.id
_entity.type
_entity.pdbx_description
1 polymer ?
#
loop_
_entity_poly.entity_id
_entity_poly.type
_entity_poly.pdbx_seq_one_letter_code
_entity_poly.pdbx_strand_id
1 'polypeptide(L)'
;MAGKTQAKSKQEADHNEDEKQPVQQNGASSKADNELLEKLDELRSTLSGDLTDLETEAAVELVNEWQGVLQKVKEPEVKEIASHLKELAKLLKSNKATGHEISEVLIEIGEQTANYAGDAEKEVKTPVRQLGKQLTKVGNTVGKIEEHEQIEEIDGLIDTLDGDLTQVDSETSVGAIDTWYKVLHNSEDESIKEIANELKELKQVLKRSKPKATDIAEVLTRLGEQTQQAAHEAKRGFKGPVQRLGKLLSKTGKSLEE
;
A
#
# COMPACT_ATOMS: atom_id res chain seq x y z
N MET A 1 80.96 -53.56 -3.94
CA MET A 1 82.05 -52.56 -4.14
C MET A 1 81.36 -51.19 -4.09
N ALA A 2 81.43 -50.49 -2.96
CA ALA A 2 82.35 -49.36 -2.69
C ALA A 2 82.20 -48.23 -3.73
N GLY A 3 81.91 -46.96 -3.43
CA GLY A 3 81.80 -46.16 -2.21
C GLY A 3 80.72 -45.06 -2.38
N LYS A 4 80.20 -44.37 -1.36
CA LYS A 4 80.84 -43.48 -0.39
C LYS A 4 81.59 -42.32 -1.08
N THR A 5 80.96 -41.15 -1.21
CA THR A 5 81.59 -39.89 -0.78
C THR A 5 80.53 -38.92 -0.25
N GLN A 6 80.86 -38.40 0.91
CA GLN A 6 80.14 -37.51 1.79
C GLN A 6 80.89 -36.17 1.72
N ALA A 7 80.18 -35.05 1.66
CA ALA A 7 80.74 -33.76 2.06
C ALA A 7 79.76 -33.08 3.01
N LYS A 8 80.23 -32.92 4.24
CA LYS A 8 79.57 -32.33 5.41
C LYS A 8 80.38 -31.09 5.77
N SER A 9 79.72 -29.98 6.11
CA SER A 9 80.18 -28.97 7.09
C SER A 9 79.01 -28.00 7.37
N LYS A 10 78.43 -28.09 8.58
CA LYS A 10 78.47 -27.10 9.69
C LYS A 10 77.47 -25.95 9.45
N GLN A 11 76.28 -25.93 10.04
CA GLN A 11 75.89 -25.84 11.46
C GLN A 11 76.38 -24.54 12.12
N GLU A 12 75.50 -23.53 12.12
CA GLU A 12 75.39 -22.50 13.15
C GLU A 12 73.89 -22.33 13.43
N ALA A 13 73.57 -22.41 14.73
CA ALA A 13 72.24 -22.23 15.26
C ALA A 13 72.00 -20.73 15.43
N ASP A 14 70.79 -20.27 15.11
CA ASP A 14 70.24 -19.14 15.85
C ASP A 14 68.76 -19.37 16.12
N HIS A 15 68.41 -19.12 17.37
CA HIS A 15 67.07 -19.07 17.91
C HIS A 15 66.42 -17.80 17.37
N ASN A 16 65.19 -17.89 16.87
CA ASN A 16 64.20 -16.89 17.24
C ASN A 16 62.79 -17.44 17.00
N GLU A 17 62.12 -17.67 18.12
CA GLU A 17 60.68 -17.52 18.23
C GLU A 17 60.32 -16.14 17.68
N ASP A 18 59.61 -16.09 16.56
CA ASP A 18 58.90 -14.89 16.16
C ASP A 18 57.40 -15.17 16.22
N GLU A 19 56.78 -14.30 17.00
CA GLU A 19 55.46 -14.39 17.55
C GLU A 19 54.39 -14.47 16.45
N LYS A 20 53.38 -15.30 16.71
CA LYS A 20 52.06 -15.12 16.10
C LYS A 20 51.58 -13.71 16.44
N GLN A 21 51.75 -12.77 15.51
CA GLN A 21 50.98 -11.54 15.55
C GLN A 21 49.49 -11.92 15.47
N PRO A 22 48.66 -11.51 16.44
CA PRO A 22 47.23 -11.66 16.30
C PRO A 22 46.79 -10.71 15.20
N VAL A 23 46.11 -11.26 14.18
CA VAL A 23 45.35 -10.48 13.22
C VAL A 23 44.38 -9.63 14.02
N GLN A 24 44.67 -8.33 14.14
CA GLN A 24 43.73 -7.34 14.65
C GLN A 24 42.54 -7.34 13.69
N GLN A 25 41.48 -8.06 14.08
CA GLN A 25 40.15 -7.81 13.54
C GLN A 25 39.77 -6.38 13.92
N ASN A 26 39.58 -5.54 12.90
CA ASN A 26 39.03 -4.20 12.99
C ASN A 26 37.67 -4.24 13.71
N GLY A 27 37.66 -3.95 15.02
CA GLY A 27 36.46 -3.94 15.86
C GLY A 27 35.46 -2.81 15.58
N ALA A 28 35.71 -1.93 14.61
CA ALA A 28 34.83 -0.79 14.29
C ALA A 28 33.69 -1.15 13.31
N SER A 29 33.89 -2.09 12.38
CA SER A 29 32.84 -2.51 11.43
C SER A 29 31.71 -3.23 12.16
N SER A 30 32.05 -4.20 13.02
CA SER A 30 31.07 -5.07 13.70
C SER A 30 30.04 -4.34 14.57
N LYS A 31 30.33 -3.14 15.07
CA LYS A 31 29.41 -2.42 15.97
C LYS A 31 28.31 -1.69 15.20
N ALA A 32 28.65 -1.04 14.08
CA ALA A 32 27.68 -0.36 13.22
C ALA A 32 26.79 -1.38 12.49
N ASP A 33 27.38 -2.50 12.06
CA ASP A 33 26.67 -3.59 11.39
C ASP A 33 25.68 -4.28 12.34
N ASN A 34 26.05 -4.45 13.62
CA ASN A 34 25.15 -4.97 14.66
C ASN A 34 23.99 -4.01 14.99
N GLU A 35 24.24 -2.70 15.07
CA GLU A 35 23.19 -1.70 15.32
C GLU A 35 22.17 -1.64 14.17
N LEU A 36 22.65 -1.78 12.93
CA LEU A 36 21.78 -1.85 11.75
C LEU A 36 20.91 -3.11 11.77
N LEU A 37 21.48 -4.26 12.12
CA LEU A 37 20.75 -5.53 12.23
C LEU A 37 19.69 -5.49 13.33
N GLU A 38 19.99 -4.89 14.48
CA GLU A 38 19.03 -4.72 15.58
C GLU A 38 17.85 -3.85 15.15
N LYS A 39 18.10 -2.69 14.53
CA LYS A 39 17.06 -1.81 13.99
C LYS A 39 16.21 -2.47 12.90
N LEU A 40 16.84 -3.27 12.04
CA LEU A 40 16.15 -4.06 11.02
C LEU A 40 15.20 -5.10 11.65
N ASP A 41 15.65 -5.78 12.69
CA ASP A 41 14.84 -6.79 13.39
C ASP A 41 13.68 -6.16 14.17
N GLU A 42 13.89 -5.00 14.81
CA GLU A 42 12.83 -4.22 15.47
C GLU A 42 11.75 -3.79 14.47
N LEU A 43 12.16 -3.19 13.35
CA LEU A 43 11.25 -2.78 12.28
C LEU A 43 10.46 -3.96 11.72
N ARG A 44 11.15 -5.08 11.47
CA ARG A 44 10.53 -6.33 11.00
C ARG A 44 9.51 -6.85 12.03
N SER A 45 9.83 -6.78 13.31
CA SER A 45 8.93 -7.20 14.39
C SER A 45 7.65 -6.36 14.39
N THR A 46 7.77 -5.04 14.32
CA THR A 46 6.62 -4.12 14.27
C THR A 46 5.75 -4.39 13.05
N LEU A 47 6.34 -4.49 11.86
CA LEU A 47 5.62 -4.76 10.61
C LEU A 47 5.00 -6.17 10.52
N SER A 48 5.41 -7.08 11.40
CA SER A 48 4.81 -8.41 11.52
C SER A 48 3.57 -8.44 12.41
N GLY A 49 3.37 -7.42 13.24
CA GLY A 49 2.23 -7.28 14.13
C GLY A 49 0.95 -6.87 13.41
N ASP A 50 -0.11 -6.69 14.20
CA ASP A 50 -1.32 -6.01 13.71
C ASP A 50 -1.04 -4.51 13.65
N LEU A 51 -1.14 -3.94 12.44
CA LEU A 51 -0.87 -2.54 12.19
C LEU A 51 -2.13 -1.68 12.26
N THR A 52 -3.31 -2.29 12.44
CA THR A 52 -4.57 -1.56 12.60
C THR A 52 -4.60 -0.75 13.90
N ASP A 53 -3.85 -1.19 14.92
CA ASP A 53 -3.69 -0.51 16.20
C ASP A 53 -2.49 0.46 16.24
N LEU A 54 -1.73 0.59 15.15
CA LEU A 54 -0.55 1.45 15.13
C LEU A 54 -0.96 2.92 14.99
N GLU A 55 -0.70 3.70 16.04
CA GLU A 55 -0.94 5.15 16.02
C GLU A 55 -0.13 5.83 14.90
N THR A 56 -0.73 6.84 14.25
CA THR A 56 -0.11 7.57 13.13
C THR A 56 1.22 8.20 13.52
N GLU A 57 1.32 8.76 14.72
CA GLU A 57 2.56 9.31 15.27
C GLU A 57 3.65 8.25 15.38
N ALA A 58 3.32 7.08 15.94
CA ALA A 58 4.26 5.97 16.08
C ALA A 58 4.71 5.43 14.70
N ALA A 59 3.79 5.33 13.74
CA ALA A 59 4.12 4.95 12.37
C ALA A 59 5.08 5.96 11.72
N VAL A 60 4.82 7.26 11.88
CA VAL A 60 5.66 8.34 11.37
C VAL A 60 7.06 8.32 12.00
N GLU A 61 7.16 8.10 13.30
CA GLU A 61 8.45 7.99 14.00
C GLU A 61 9.28 6.83 13.46
N LEU A 62 8.66 5.65 13.32
CA LEU A 62 9.30 4.45 12.76
C LEU A 62 9.78 4.66 11.31
N VAL A 63 9.00 5.32 10.47
CA VAL A 63 9.40 5.68 9.10
C VAL A 63 10.58 6.66 9.10
N ASN A 64 10.56 7.68 9.95
CA ASN A 64 11.66 8.66 10.03
C ASN A 64 12.95 8.03 10.58
N GLU A 65 12.84 7.12 11.55
CA GLU A 65 13.98 6.37 12.07
C GLU A 65 14.62 5.55 10.95
N TRP A 66 13.82 4.79 10.21
CA TRP A 66 14.31 3.98 9.11
C TRP A 66 14.94 4.82 7.99
N GLN A 67 14.30 5.93 7.63
CA GLN A 67 14.87 6.91 6.70
C GLN A 67 16.24 7.41 7.18
N GLY A 68 16.38 7.73 8.48
CA GLY A 68 17.63 8.19 9.08
C GLY A 68 18.75 7.14 9.04
N VAL A 69 18.40 5.85 9.11
CA VAL A 69 19.35 4.74 8.90
C VAL A 69 19.80 4.70 7.45
N LEU A 70 18.87 4.71 6.50
CA LEU A 70 19.18 4.60 5.07
C LEU A 70 19.99 5.78 4.52
N GLN A 71 19.79 6.99 5.06
CA GLN A 71 20.56 8.18 4.66
C GLN A 71 22.07 8.07 4.93
N LYS A 72 22.49 7.19 5.84
CA LYS A 72 23.91 6.94 6.12
C LYS A 72 24.56 6.07 5.04
N VAL A 73 23.77 5.35 4.26
CA VAL A 73 24.23 4.50 3.16
C VAL A 73 24.45 5.35 1.91
N LYS A 74 25.58 5.13 1.22
CA LYS A 74 26.00 5.97 0.08
C LYS A 74 25.39 5.55 -1.25
N GLU A 75 24.85 4.34 -1.29
CA GLU A 75 24.34 3.67 -2.49
C GLU A 75 23.10 4.40 -3.04
N PRO A 76 23.05 4.69 -4.36
CA PRO A 76 21.98 5.47 -4.96
C PRO A 76 20.61 4.80 -4.84
N GLU A 77 20.55 3.47 -4.97
CA GLU A 77 19.34 2.67 -4.81
C GLU A 77 18.74 2.84 -3.40
N VAL A 78 19.60 2.92 -2.38
CA VAL A 78 19.18 3.13 -0.99
C VAL A 78 18.67 4.55 -0.75
N LYS A 79 19.19 5.54 -1.48
CA LYS A 79 18.71 6.93 -1.40
C LYS A 79 17.32 7.09 -2.02
N GLU A 80 16.98 6.30 -3.03
CA GLU A 80 15.65 6.26 -3.60
C GLU A 80 14.65 5.72 -2.57
N ILE A 81 14.96 4.59 -1.93
CA ILE A 81 14.16 4.03 -0.82
C ILE A 81 13.97 5.07 0.30
N ALA A 82 15.03 5.79 0.69
CA ALA A 82 14.96 6.86 1.68
C ALA A 82 14.06 8.04 1.24
N SER A 83 13.97 8.31 -0.06
CA SER A 83 13.12 9.37 -0.61
C SER A 83 11.65 8.97 -0.57
N HIS A 84 11.32 7.73 -0.93
CA HIS A 84 9.96 7.20 -0.81
C HIS A 84 9.51 7.09 0.65
N LEU A 85 10.40 6.74 1.59
CA LEU A 85 10.09 6.79 3.02
C LEU A 85 9.75 8.21 3.49
N LYS A 86 10.46 9.22 2.99
CA LYS A 86 10.15 10.61 3.31
C LYS A 86 8.78 11.02 2.77
N GLU A 87 8.41 10.53 1.60
CA GLU A 87 7.08 10.71 1.02
C GLU A 87 6.00 10.03 1.86
N LEU A 88 6.21 8.77 2.25
CA LEU A 88 5.32 8.04 3.15
C LEU A 88 5.10 8.80 4.46
N ALA A 89 6.17 9.30 5.09
CA ALA A 89 6.07 10.10 6.31
C ALA A 89 5.25 11.40 6.10
N LYS A 90 5.33 12.01 4.92
CA LYS A 90 4.54 13.21 4.58
C LYS A 90 3.06 12.86 4.39
N LEU A 91 2.76 11.75 3.71
CA LEU A 91 1.40 11.26 3.51
C LEU A 91 0.73 10.99 4.87
N LEU A 92 1.40 10.22 5.74
CA LEU A 92 0.92 9.91 7.09
C LEU A 92 0.69 11.19 7.93
N LYS A 93 1.64 12.13 7.92
CA LYS A 93 1.51 13.42 8.66
C LYS A 93 0.37 14.30 8.15
N SER A 94 0.02 14.20 6.87
CA SER A 94 -1.01 15.07 6.29
C SER A 94 -2.41 14.73 6.81
N ASN A 95 -2.61 13.49 7.27
CA ASN A 95 -3.90 12.89 7.61
C ASN A 95 -4.98 13.08 6.51
N LYS A 96 -4.54 13.29 5.27
CA LYS A 96 -5.38 13.49 4.08
C LYS A 96 -5.16 12.41 3.03
N ALA A 97 -4.09 11.65 3.18
CA ALA A 97 -3.74 10.59 2.26
C ALA A 97 -4.75 9.45 2.38
N THR A 98 -5.14 8.87 1.24
CA THR A 98 -5.98 7.68 1.19
C THR A 98 -5.19 6.43 1.55
N GLY A 99 -5.88 5.36 1.91
CA GLY A 99 -5.25 4.04 2.10
C GLY A 99 -4.55 3.58 0.81
N HIS A 100 -5.09 3.94 -0.35
CA HIS A 100 -4.54 3.66 -1.67
C HIS A 100 -3.20 4.38 -1.88
N GLU A 101 -3.12 5.70 -1.66
CA GLU A 101 -1.87 6.46 -1.78
C GLU A 101 -0.80 5.90 -0.84
N ILE A 102 -1.17 5.57 0.40
CA ILE A 102 -0.27 4.95 1.37
C ILE A 102 0.15 3.55 0.90
N SER A 103 -0.77 2.76 0.35
CA SER A 103 -0.52 1.40 -0.12
C SER A 103 0.47 1.35 -1.27
N GLU A 104 0.37 2.27 -2.23
CA GLU A 104 1.25 2.32 -3.40
C GLU A 104 2.69 2.61 -2.97
N VAL A 105 2.89 3.65 -2.15
CA VAL A 105 4.21 4.01 -1.64
C VAL A 105 4.81 2.88 -0.81
N LEU A 106 4.01 2.20 0.04
CA LEU A 106 4.49 1.04 0.80
C LEU A 106 4.90 -0.15 -0.08
N ILE A 107 4.14 -0.43 -1.14
CA ILE A 107 4.46 -1.49 -2.10
C ILE A 107 5.76 -1.15 -2.82
N GLU A 108 5.91 0.08 -3.30
CA GLU A 108 7.12 0.55 -4.00
C GLU A 108 8.36 0.48 -3.11
N ILE A 109 8.29 1.00 -1.88
CA ILE A 109 9.38 0.88 -0.91
C ILE A 109 9.71 -0.60 -0.67
N GLY A 110 8.70 -1.46 -0.53
CA GLY A 110 8.88 -2.89 -0.29
C GLY A 110 9.57 -3.62 -1.45
N GLU A 111 9.17 -3.32 -2.69
CA GLU A 111 9.77 -3.87 -3.90
C GLU A 111 11.22 -3.42 -4.07
N GLN A 112 11.48 -2.11 -3.93
CA GLN A 112 12.83 -1.56 -3.99
C GLN A 112 13.74 -2.14 -2.89
N THR A 113 13.24 -2.26 -1.66
CA THR A 113 13.96 -2.88 -0.54
C THR A 113 14.26 -4.35 -0.83
N ALA A 114 13.29 -5.11 -1.37
CA ALA A 114 13.49 -6.51 -1.72
C ALA A 114 14.48 -6.70 -2.89
N ASN A 115 14.50 -5.78 -3.85
CA ASN A 115 15.43 -5.78 -4.98
C ASN A 115 16.85 -5.45 -4.52
N TYR A 116 17.01 -4.44 -3.67
CA TYR A 116 18.30 -4.06 -3.09
C TYR A 116 18.98 -5.20 -2.31
N ALA A 117 18.22 -6.13 -1.73
CA ALA A 117 18.78 -7.32 -1.11
C ALA A 117 19.64 -8.20 -2.05
N GLY A 118 19.51 -8.03 -3.36
CA GLY A 118 20.42 -8.64 -4.35
C GLY A 118 21.88 -8.24 -4.12
N ASP A 119 22.09 -6.96 -3.90
CA ASP A 119 23.37 -6.25 -3.86
C ASP A 119 23.90 -6.01 -2.43
N ALA A 120 23.03 -6.14 -1.43
CA ALA A 120 23.39 -6.00 -0.03
C ALA A 120 24.40 -7.07 0.47
N GLU A 121 25.15 -6.73 1.51
CA GLU A 121 26.11 -7.64 2.13
C GLU A 121 25.44 -8.93 2.64
N LYS A 122 26.21 -10.02 2.67
CA LYS A 122 25.71 -11.38 2.95
C LYS A 122 24.90 -11.47 4.25
N GLU A 123 25.30 -10.70 5.26
CA GLU A 123 24.74 -10.72 6.62
C GLU A 123 23.37 -10.02 6.69
N VAL A 124 23.21 -8.90 5.97
CA VAL A 124 21.97 -8.11 5.94
C VAL A 124 21.01 -8.50 4.81
N LYS A 125 21.49 -9.22 3.79
CA LYS A 125 20.72 -9.66 2.62
C LYS A 125 19.38 -10.33 2.97
N THR A 126 19.39 -11.31 3.87
CA THR A 126 18.16 -12.02 4.23
C THR A 126 17.18 -11.13 5.01
N PRO A 127 17.62 -10.42 6.07
CA PRO A 127 16.78 -9.43 6.75
C PRO A 127 16.16 -8.38 5.82
N VAL A 128 16.96 -7.75 4.95
CA VAL A 128 16.49 -6.72 4.01
C VAL A 128 15.46 -7.29 3.04
N ARG A 129 15.69 -8.49 2.50
CA ARG A 129 14.71 -9.15 1.62
C ARG A 129 13.39 -9.45 2.32
N GLN A 130 13.45 -9.87 3.58
CA GLN A 130 12.25 -10.13 4.39
C GLN A 130 11.50 -8.84 4.68
N LEU A 131 12.22 -7.77 5.05
CA LEU A 131 11.63 -6.44 5.26
C LEU A 131 10.90 -5.95 4.02
N GLY A 132 11.52 -6.04 2.84
CA GLY A 132 10.87 -5.65 1.58
C GLY A 132 9.56 -6.41 1.34
N LYS A 133 9.55 -7.73 1.54
CA LYS A 133 8.32 -8.54 1.45
C LYS A 133 7.25 -8.13 2.46
N GLN A 134 7.64 -7.77 3.67
CA GLN A 134 6.71 -7.33 4.71
C GLN A 134 6.10 -5.98 4.36
N LEU A 135 6.89 -5.01 3.91
CA LEU A 135 6.41 -3.71 3.45
C LEU A 135 5.39 -3.87 2.31
N THR A 136 5.71 -4.70 1.31
CA THR A 136 4.76 -5.04 0.23
C THR A 136 3.49 -5.71 0.79
N LYS A 137 3.61 -6.62 1.77
CA LYS A 137 2.45 -7.27 2.39
C LYS A 137 1.57 -6.25 3.13
N VAL A 138 2.18 -5.34 3.89
CA VAL A 138 1.48 -4.29 4.63
C VAL A 138 0.76 -3.35 3.66
N GLY A 139 1.45 -2.87 2.62
CA GLY A 139 0.82 -2.05 1.58
C GLY A 139 -0.39 -2.74 0.95
N ASN A 140 -0.28 -4.03 0.61
CA ASN A 140 -1.41 -4.81 0.10
C ASN A 140 -2.57 -4.94 1.11
N THR A 141 -2.29 -5.04 2.41
CA THR A 141 -3.34 -5.10 3.44
C THR A 141 -4.04 -3.75 3.59
N VAL A 142 -3.27 -2.65 3.66
CA VAL A 142 -3.82 -1.29 3.77
C VAL A 142 -4.73 -0.98 2.59
N GLY A 143 -4.29 -1.27 1.36
CA GLY A 143 -5.12 -1.07 0.17
C GLY A 143 -6.42 -1.89 0.21
N LYS A 144 -6.37 -3.12 0.72
CA LYS A 144 -7.56 -3.98 0.84
C LYS A 144 -8.56 -3.52 1.89
N ILE A 145 -8.11 -2.87 2.96
CA ILE A 145 -9.01 -2.35 4.01
C ILE A 145 -9.88 -1.24 3.43
N GLU A 146 -9.27 -0.26 2.75
CA GLU A 146 -10.04 0.80 2.09
C GLU A 146 -10.97 0.23 1.01
N GLU A 147 -10.49 -0.75 0.24
CA GLU A 147 -11.36 -1.43 -0.74
C GLU A 147 -12.57 -2.11 -0.08
N HIS A 148 -12.38 -2.70 1.09
CA HIS A 148 -13.46 -3.35 1.83
C HIS A 148 -14.48 -2.33 2.32
N GLU A 149 -14.03 -1.22 2.90
CA GLU A 149 -14.89 -0.12 3.36
C GLU A 149 -15.73 0.45 2.20
N GLN A 150 -15.09 0.69 1.05
CA GLN A 150 -15.80 1.16 -0.15
C GLN A 150 -16.84 0.14 -0.66
N ILE A 151 -16.55 -1.16 -0.56
CA ILE A 151 -17.51 -2.21 -0.91
C ILE A 151 -18.68 -2.23 0.09
N GLU A 152 -18.43 -2.07 1.38
CA GLU A 152 -19.48 -1.99 2.40
C GLU A 152 -20.39 -0.77 2.19
N GLU A 153 -19.83 0.38 1.79
CA GLU A 153 -20.63 1.56 1.40
C GLU A 153 -21.53 1.26 0.20
N ILE A 154 -21.03 0.54 -0.82
CA ILE A 154 -21.82 0.12 -1.98
C ILE A 154 -22.93 -0.85 -1.56
N ASP A 155 -22.63 -1.84 -0.72
CA ASP A 155 -23.62 -2.81 -0.25
C ASP A 155 -24.70 -2.14 0.63
N GLY A 156 -24.34 -1.17 1.48
CA GLY A 156 -25.32 -0.37 2.23
C GLY A 156 -26.25 0.46 1.34
N LEU A 157 -25.74 0.98 0.22
CA LEU A 157 -26.56 1.65 -0.79
C LEU A 157 -27.48 0.67 -1.51
N ILE A 158 -27.02 -0.53 -1.83
CA ILE A 158 -27.84 -1.60 -2.40
C ILE A 158 -29.00 -1.92 -1.46
N ASP A 159 -28.73 -2.11 -0.17
CA ASP A 159 -29.76 -2.42 0.83
C ASP A 159 -30.80 -1.29 0.95
N THR A 160 -30.35 -0.05 0.88
CA THR A 160 -31.24 1.13 0.88
C THR A 160 -32.14 1.15 -0.36
N LEU A 161 -31.60 0.83 -1.54
CA LEU A 161 -32.33 0.83 -2.81
C LEU A 161 -33.26 -0.38 -3.00
N ASP A 162 -32.96 -1.51 -2.36
CA ASP A 162 -33.81 -2.72 -2.39
C ASP A 162 -34.93 -2.65 -1.34
N GLY A 163 -34.80 -1.73 -0.38
CA GLY A 163 -35.83 -1.39 0.59
C GLY A 163 -37.00 -0.59 0.01
N ASP A 164 -37.97 -0.26 0.87
CA ASP A 164 -39.10 0.59 0.48
C ASP A 164 -38.67 2.06 0.36
N LEU A 165 -38.42 2.49 -0.87
CA LEU A 165 -38.00 3.86 -1.19
C LEU A 165 -39.01 4.93 -0.80
N THR A 166 -40.28 4.58 -0.55
CA THR A 166 -41.27 5.54 -0.03
C THR A 166 -41.00 5.94 1.43
N GLN A 167 -40.19 5.16 2.14
CA GLN A 167 -39.76 5.41 3.52
C GLN A 167 -38.45 6.18 3.60
N VAL A 168 -37.72 6.33 2.49
CA VAL A 168 -36.45 7.06 2.47
C VAL A 168 -36.76 8.54 2.27
N ASP A 169 -36.37 9.37 3.23
CA ASP A 169 -36.57 10.81 3.09
C ASP A 169 -35.64 11.40 2.01
N SER A 170 -36.03 12.57 1.51
CA SER A 170 -35.31 13.25 0.43
C SER A 170 -33.89 13.69 0.84
N GLU A 171 -33.65 13.99 2.12
CA GLU A 171 -32.35 14.41 2.62
C GLU A 171 -31.37 13.22 2.65
N THR A 172 -31.82 12.07 3.16
CA THR A 172 -31.07 10.81 3.13
C THR A 172 -30.72 10.40 1.69
N SER A 173 -31.69 10.46 0.78
CA SER A 173 -31.47 10.14 -0.64
C SER A 173 -30.43 11.06 -1.29
N VAL A 174 -30.51 12.36 -1.03
CA VAL A 174 -29.55 13.35 -1.55
C VAL A 174 -28.16 13.17 -0.93
N GLY A 175 -28.09 12.83 0.36
CA GLY A 175 -26.83 12.56 1.06
C GLY A 175 -26.10 11.35 0.48
N ALA A 176 -26.83 10.25 0.22
CA ALA A 176 -26.28 9.06 -0.43
C ALA A 176 -25.72 9.39 -1.82
N ILE A 177 -26.45 10.16 -2.63
CA ILE A 177 -25.99 10.61 -3.95
C ILE A 177 -24.73 11.48 -3.85
N ASP A 178 -24.63 12.36 -2.84
CA ASP A 178 -23.46 13.21 -2.64
C ASP A 178 -22.21 12.42 -2.26
N THR A 179 -22.34 11.42 -1.39
CA THR A 179 -21.25 10.50 -1.07
C THR A 179 -20.75 9.80 -2.33
N TRP A 180 -21.67 9.25 -3.11
CA TRP A 180 -21.35 8.55 -4.35
C TRP A 180 -20.72 9.45 -5.41
N TYR A 181 -21.26 10.65 -5.60
CA TYR A 181 -20.66 11.66 -6.47
C TYR A 181 -19.23 11.98 -6.05
N LYS A 182 -18.99 12.17 -4.74
CA LYS A 182 -17.66 12.49 -4.21
C LYS A 182 -16.64 11.41 -4.53
N VAL A 183 -17.01 10.13 -4.43
CA VAL A 183 -16.13 9.00 -4.77
C VAL A 183 -15.80 8.99 -6.27
N LEU A 184 -16.80 9.21 -7.13
CA LEU A 184 -16.64 9.01 -8.57
C LEU A 184 -16.08 10.23 -9.32
N HIS A 185 -16.41 11.46 -8.90
CA HIS A 185 -16.12 12.66 -9.70
C HIS A 185 -14.62 13.00 -9.86
N ASN A 186 -13.77 12.45 -9.01
CA ASN A 186 -12.31 12.65 -9.07
C ASN A 186 -11.60 11.59 -9.92
N SER A 187 -12.35 10.64 -10.49
CA SER A 187 -11.76 9.61 -11.34
C SER A 187 -11.19 10.23 -12.63
N GLU A 188 -10.07 9.68 -13.11
CA GLU A 188 -9.53 10.00 -14.43
C GLU A 188 -10.29 9.28 -15.56
N ASP A 189 -11.05 8.24 -15.22
CA ASP A 189 -11.85 7.43 -16.14
C ASP A 189 -13.11 8.20 -16.62
N GLU A 190 -13.23 8.41 -17.92
CA GLU A 190 -14.37 9.12 -18.53
C GLU A 190 -15.71 8.41 -18.28
N SER A 191 -15.76 7.07 -18.28
CA SER A 191 -16.99 6.32 -17.98
C SER A 191 -17.47 6.55 -16.54
N ILE A 192 -16.53 6.72 -15.61
CA ILE A 192 -16.83 7.03 -14.20
C ILE A 192 -17.30 8.48 -14.05
N LYS A 193 -16.70 9.41 -14.80
CA LYS A 193 -17.15 10.81 -14.83
C LYS A 193 -18.57 10.95 -15.38
N GLU A 194 -18.95 10.15 -16.39
CA GLU A 194 -20.32 10.12 -16.90
C GLU A 194 -21.32 9.71 -15.80
N ILE A 195 -21.02 8.64 -15.04
CA ILE A 195 -21.83 8.23 -13.88
C ILE A 195 -21.94 9.34 -12.84
N ALA A 196 -20.83 10.04 -12.53
CA ALA A 196 -20.85 11.17 -11.61
C ALA A 196 -21.76 12.31 -12.12
N ASN A 197 -21.75 12.60 -13.41
CA ASN A 197 -22.63 13.61 -14.00
C ASN A 197 -24.12 13.22 -13.91
N GLU A 198 -24.45 11.95 -14.12
CA GLU A 198 -25.82 11.45 -13.97
C GLU A 198 -26.29 11.47 -12.51
N LEU A 199 -25.40 11.20 -11.55
CA LEU A 199 -25.71 11.37 -10.12
C LEU A 199 -26.05 12.83 -9.79
N LYS A 200 -25.33 13.78 -10.38
CA LYS A 200 -25.61 15.20 -10.22
C LYS A 200 -26.98 15.56 -10.83
N GLU A 201 -27.32 14.99 -11.98
CA GLU A 201 -28.65 15.13 -12.59
C GLU A 201 -29.75 14.56 -11.69
N LEU A 202 -29.57 13.36 -11.15
CA LEU A 202 -30.52 12.71 -10.24
C LEU A 202 -30.77 13.58 -9.01
N LYS A 203 -29.71 14.10 -8.40
CA LYS A 203 -29.80 15.05 -7.28
C LYS A 203 -30.60 16.29 -7.65
N GLN A 204 -30.38 16.85 -8.84
CA GLN A 204 -31.13 18.02 -9.30
C GLN A 204 -32.61 17.72 -9.49
N VAL A 205 -32.95 16.54 -10.03
CA VAL A 205 -34.34 16.10 -10.19
C VAL A 205 -35.00 15.96 -8.82
N LEU A 206 -34.37 15.26 -7.86
CA LEU A 206 -34.90 15.04 -6.52
C LEU A 206 -35.10 16.34 -5.71
N LYS A 207 -34.28 17.36 -5.95
CA LYS A 207 -34.39 18.67 -5.28
C LYS A 207 -35.47 19.60 -5.86
N ARG A 208 -36.15 19.21 -6.95
CA ARG A 208 -37.27 20.00 -7.49
C ARG A 208 -38.40 20.03 -6.45
N SER A 209 -39.18 21.12 -6.43
CA SER A 209 -40.31 21.24 -5.49
C SER A 209 -41.41 20.21 -5.71
N LYS A 210 -41.50 19.66 -6.94
CA LYS A 210 -42.40 18.57 -7.34
C LYS A 210 -41.68 17.70 -8.38
N PRO A 211 -40.80 16.78 -7.97
CA PRO A 211 -40.13 15.91 -8.91
C PRO A 211 -41.16 14.99 -9.60
N LYS A 212 -41.03 14.81 -10.92
CA LYS A 212 -41.88 13.87 -11.66
C LYS A 212 -41.25 12.49 -11.58
N ALA A 213 -42.08 11.47 -11.32
CA ALA A 213 -41.63 10.07 -11.29
C ALA A 213 -40.95 9.68 -12.61
N THR A 214 -41.46 10.13 -13.76
CA THR A 214 -40.87 9.91 -15.09
C THR A 214 -39.46 10.49 -15.23
N ASP A 215 -39.23 11.69 -14.70
CA ASP A 215 -37.90 12.34 -14.79
C ASP A 215 -36.90 11.60 -13.89
N ILE A 216 -37.33 11.11 -12.73
CA ILE A 216 -36.49 10.29 -11.83
C ILE A 216 -36.20 8.94 -12.49
N ALA A 217 -37.22 8.31 -13.06
CA ALA A 217 -37.14 7.00 -13.71
C ALA A 217 -36.13 6.98 -14.86
N GLU A 218 -36.15 8.00 -15.72
CA GLU A 218 -35.24 8.14 -16.85
C GLU A 218 -33.78 8.26 -16.39
N VAL A 219 -33.52 9.07 -15.36
CA VAL A 219 -32.17 9.22 -14.81
C VAL A 219 -31.70 7.94 -14.12
N LEU A 220 -32.54 7.29 -13.30
CA LEU A 220 -32.18 6.03 -12.63
C LEU A 220 -31.92 4.89 -13.62
N THR A 221 -32.68 4.82 -14.71
CA THR A 221 -32.50 3.79 -15.74
C THR A 221 -31.16 3.95 -16.44
N ARG A 222 -30.83 5.18 -16.91
CA ARG A 222 -29.54 5.49 -17.52
C ARG A 222 -28.37 5.24 -16.57
N LEU A 223 -28.51 5.69 -15.32
CA LEU A 223 -27.48 5.52 -14.29
C LEU A 223 -27.21 4.05 -14.01
N GLY A 224 -28.27 3.23 -13.96
CA GLY A 224 -28.15 1.79 -13.78
C GLY A 224 -27.48 1.08 -14.95
N GLU A 225 -27.72 1.52 -16.19
CA GLU A 225 -27.07 0.97 -17.39
C GLU A 225 -25.58 1.33 -17.43
N GLN A 226 -25.23 2.60 -17.19
CA GLN A 226 -23.83 3.03 -17.11
C GLN A 226 -23.07 2.37 -15.96
N THR A 227 -23.70 2.26 -14.79
CA THR A 227 -23.11 1.56 -13.64
C THR A 227 -22.84 0.09 -13.95
N GLN A 228 -23.75 -0.59 -14.66
CA GLN A 228 -23.52 -1.96 -15.13
C GLN A 228 -22.37 -2.04 -16.13
N GLN A 229 -22.27 -1.07 -17.04
CA GLN A 229 -21.17 -1.00 -18.00
C GLN A 229 -19.82 -0.82 -17.28
N ALA A 230 -19.72 0.14 -16.37
CA ALA A 230 -18.51 0.39 -15.57
C ALA A 230 -18.14 -0.82 -14.70
N ALA A 231 -19.11 -1.64 -14.27
CA ALA A 231 -18.81 -2.88 -13.54
C ALA A 231 -17.94 -3.86 -14.34
N HIS A 232 -17.95 -3.81 -15.67
CA HIS A 232 -17.10 -4.66 -16.51
C HIS A 232 -15.62 -4.29 -16.43
N GLU A 233 -15.33 -3.01 -16.19
CA GLU A 233 -13.99 -2.43 -16.13
C GLU A 233 -13.50 -2.25 -14.68
N ALA A 234 -14.41 -2.36 -13.71
CA ALA A 234 -14.11 -2.29 -12.30
C ALA A 234 -13.05 -3.32 -11.86
N LYS A 235 -12.15 -2.88 -10.98
CA LYS A 235 -11.12 -3.72 -10.37
C LYS A 235 -11.73 -4.93 -9.64
N ARG A 236 -10.90 -5.96 -9.45
CA ARG A 236 -11.31 -7.19 -8.76
C ARG A 236 -11.89 -6.87 -7.38
N GLY A 237 -13.02 -7.46 -7.04
CA GLY A 237 -13.77 -7.16 -5.80
C GLY A 237 -14.97 -6.25 -6.04
N PHE A 238 -14.83 -5.21 -6.87
CA PHE A 238 -15.88 -4.20 -7.08
C PHE A 238 -16.91 -4.61 -8.14
N LYS A 239 -16.51 -5.40 -9.13
CA LYS A 239 -17.40 -5.84 -10.22
C LYS A 239 -18.75 -6.40 -9.73
N GLY A 240 -18.76 -7.25 -8.71
CA GLY A 240 -19.98 -7.87 -8.18
C GLY A 240 -20.95 -6.85 -7.57
N PRO A 241 -20.53 -6.12 -6.52
CA PRO A 241 -21.32 -5.04 -5.91
C PRO A 241 -21.79 -4.00 -6.93
N VAL A 242 -20.89 -3.46 -7.76
CA VAL A 242 -21.24 -2.43 -8.76
C VAL A 242 -22.26 -2.95 -9.77
N GLN A 243 -22.12 -4.20 -10.24
CA GLN A 243 -23.09 -4.80 -11.15
C GLN A 243 -24.47 -5.00 -10.52
N ARG A 244 -24.53 -5.41 -9.23
CA ARG A 244 -25.81 -5.53 -8.51
C ARG A 244 -26.50 -4.18 -8.38
N LEU A 245 -25.73 -3.16 -8.00
CA LEU A 245 -26.22 -1.81 -7.84
C LEU A 245 -26.77 -1.25 -9.15
N GLY A 246 -26.04 -1.37 -10.25
CA GLY A 246 -26.53 -0.92 -11.55
C GLY A 246 -27.83 -1.61 -11.98
N LYS A 247 -27.97 -2.91 -11.71
CA LYS A 247 -29.24 -3.63 -11.97
C LYS A 247 -30.39 -3.09 -11.12
N LEU A 248 -30.12 -2.78 -9.86
CA LEU A 248 -31.11 -2.28 -8.92
C LEU A 248 -31.58 -0.88 -9.32
N LEU A 249 -30.64 0.02 -9.67
CA LEU A 249 -30.95 1.34 -10.22
C LEU A 249 -31.86 1.25 -11.46
N SER A 250 -31.51 0.40 -12.43
CA SER A 250 -32.36 0.20 -13.63
C SER A 250 -33.73 -0.39 -13.29
N LYS A 251 -33.81 -1.32 -12.33
CA LYS A 251 -35.08 -1.92 -11.88
C LYS A 251 -35.97 -0.86 -11.21
N THR A 252 -35.40 -0.08 -10.30
CA THR A 252 -36.09 1.01 -9.61
C THR A 252 -36.59 2.06 -10.59
N GLY A 253 -35.74 2.47 -11.54
CA GLY A 253 -36.14 3.39 -12.60
C GLY A 253 -37.38 2.91 -13.36
N LYS A 254 -37.36 1.67 -13.85
CA LYS A 254 -38.50 1.06 -14.56
C LYS A 254 -39.77 0.97 -13.72
N SER A 255 -39.66 0.67 -12.43
CA SER A 255 -40.82 0.58 -11.53
C SER A 255 -41.51 1.93 -11.27
N LEU A 256 -40.80 3.05 -11.49
CA LEU A 256 -41.37 4.40 -11.37
C LEU A 256 -42.08 4.88 -12.64
N GLU A 257 -41.90 4.17 -13.77
CA GLU A 257 -42.63 4.43 -15.02
C GLU A 257 -44.00 3.75 -15.07
N GLU A 258 -44.20 2.70 -14.26
CA GLU A 258 -45.45 1.93 -14.13
C GLU A 258 -46.49 2.65 -13.25
#